data_AF-A0A6I3CJS3-F1
#
_entry.id   AF-A0A6I3CJS3-F1
#
_cell.length_a   1.000
_cell.length_b   1.000
_cell.length_c   1.000
_cell.angle_alpha   90.00
_cell.angle_beta   90.00
_cell.angle_gamma   90.00
#
_symmetry.space_group_name_H-M   'P 1'
#
loop_
_entity.id
_entity.type
_entity.pdbx_description
1 polymer ?
#
loop_
_entity_poly.entity_id
_entity_poly.type
_entity_poly.pdbx_seq_one_letter_code
_entity_poly.pdbx_strand_id
1 'polypeptide(L)'
;MAERDTARALVYAAENQWSAALDRGGVIDFFGSKLTLPQQKQFETIEDMQNYCNGVMVNQHVMSRYPSAGSVVVRARAGQRMAHYESASKTIAIPLSGTAGEPSWACRESVLLHELTHHLLFSSADPAAIAIAIHGSAFTTSMCWLV
;
A
#
# COMPACT_ATOMS: atom_id res chain seq x y z
N MET A 1 -5.12 26.87 3.23
CA MET A 1 -3.76 26.37 3.51
C MET A 1 -3.91 24.88 3.76
N ALA A 2 -3.34 24.02 2.90
CA ALA A 2 -3.40 22.57 3.13
C ALA A 2 -2.77 22.25 4.51
N GLU A 3 -3.37 21.37 5.31
CA GLU A 3 -2.67 20.88 6.51
C GLU A 3 -1.36 20.22 6.09
N ARG A 4 -0.39 20.25 7.00
CA ARG A 4 0.84 19.50 6.82
C ARG A 4 0.55 18.03 7.11
N ASP A 5 1.10 17.16 6.27
CA ASP A 5 1.08 15.72 6.45
C ASP A 5 2.02 15.28 7.58
N THR A 6 1.68 15.62 8.82
CA THR A 6 2.52 15.42 10.01
C THR A 6 2.65 13.95 10.40
N ALA A 7 1.70 13.11 9.97
CA ALA A 7 1.67 11.68 10.30
C ALA A 7 2.55 10.83 9.37
N ARG A 8 2.93 11.34 8.18
CA ARG A 8 3.73 10.63 7.17
C ARG A 8 4.94 9.90 7.73
N ALA A 9 5.73 10.58 8.57
CA ALA A 9 6.94 10.01 9.14
C ALA A 9 6.64 8.82 10.08
N LEU A 10 5.56 8.91 10.85
CA LEU A 10 5.13 7.84 11.76
C LEU A 10 4.56 6.64 10.98
N VAL A 11 3.79 6.91 9.93
CA VAL A 11 3.26 5.84 9.05
C VAL A 11 4.41 5.06 8.41
N TYR A 12 5.39 5.72 7.80
CA TYR A 12 6.53 4.99 7.24
C TYR A 12 7.37 4.26 8.29
N ALA A 13 7.51 4.81 9.50
CA ALA A 13 8.21 4.10 10.58
C ALA A 13 7.48 2.79 10.95
N ALA A 14 6.15 2.85 11.07
CA ALA A 14 5.33 1.67 11.35
C ALA A 14 5.36 0.66 10.18
N GLU A 15 5.20 1.13 8.94
CA GLU A 15 5.25 0.28 7.74
C GLU A 15 6.61 -0.39 7.57
N ASN A 16 7.71 0.31 7.84
CA ASN A 16 9.05 -0.29 7.78
C ASN A 16 9.21 -1.42 8.81
N GLN A 17 8.74 -1.21 10.04
CA GLN A 17 8.80 -2.26 11.08
C GLN A 17 7.92 -3.46 10.72
N TRP A 18 6.70 -3.19 10.23
CA TRP A 18 5.76 -4.22 9.81
C TRP A 18 6.28 -5.01 8.60
N SER A 19 6.74 -4.32 7.56
CA SER A 19 7.33 -4.93 6.36
C SER A 19 8.56 -5.77 6.69
N ALA A 20 9.45 -5.31 7.58
CA ALA A 20 10.59 -6.09 8.03
C ALA A 20 10.19 -7.37 8.80
N ALA A 21 9.12 -7.30 9.61
CA ALA A 21 8.59 -8.48 10.30
C ALA A 21 7.99 -9.49 9.31
N LEU A 22 7.27 -9.01 8.30
CA LEU A 22 6.70 -9.85 7.25
C LEU A 22 7.75 -10.40 6.27
N ASP A 23 8.86 -9.69 6.02
CA ASP A 23 9.97 -10.23 5.22
C ASP A 23 10.54 -11.51 5.83
N ARG A 24 10.63 -11.53 7.17
CA ARG A 24 11.07 -12.71 7.93
C ARG A 24 10.00 -13.78 8.03
N GLY A 25 8.75 -13.38 8.27
CA GLY A 25 7.64 -14.28 8.59
C GLY A 25 7.90 -15.14 9.85
N GLY A 26 7.05 -16.15 10.04
CA GLY A 26 7.21 -17.15 11.10
C GLY A 26 6.71 -16.69 12.47
N VAL A 27 7.12 -17.41 13.52
CA VAL A 27 6.66 -17.15 14.89
C VAL A 27 7.46 -16.02 15.54
N ILE A 28 6.75 -15.05 16.10
CA ILE A 28 7.33 -13.90 16.81
C ILE A 28 6.76 -13.84 18.23
N ASP A 29 7.55 -13.29 19.16
CA ASP A 29 7.01 -12.80 20.44
C ASP A 29 6.66 -11.32 20.28
N PHE A 30 5.41 -10.99 20.53
CA PHE A 30 4.89 -9.64 20.48
C PHE A 30 4.25 -9.32 21.83
N PHE A 31 5.01 -8.64 22.70
CA PHE A 31 4.61 -8.32 24.06
C PHE A 31 4.14 -9.53 24.88
N GLY A 32 4.87 -10.65 24.80
CA GLY A 32 4.56 -11.91 25.49
C GLY A 32 3.49 -12.75 24.80
N SER A 33 2.92 -12.28 23.69
CA SER A 33 2.01 -13.07 22.84
C SER A 33 2.79 -13.70 21.69
N LYS A 34 2.53 -14.98 21.41
CA LYS A 34 3.09 -15.66 20.24
C LYS A 34 2.20 -15.44 19.04
N LEU A 35 2.72 -14.75 18.02
CA LEU A 35 2.04 -14.52 16.75
C LEU A 35 2.76 -15.27 15.65
N THR A 36 2.01 -15.92 14.76
CA THR A 36 2.56 -16.49 13.53
C THR A 36 2.29 -15.51 12.40
N LEU A 37 3.34 -14.89 11.87
CA LEU A 37 3.24 -13.95 10.76
C LEU A 37 3.42 -14.68 9.41
N PRO A 38 2.62 -14.33 8.39
CA PRO A 38 2.90 -14.76 7.03
C PRO A 38 4.17 -14.09 6.53
N GLN A 39 4.77 -14.68 5.50
CA GLN A 39 5.78 -13.98 4.72
C GLN A 39 5.08 -13.10 3.67
N GLN A 40 5.46 -11.82 3.57
CA GLN A 40 4.86 -10.95 2.55
C GLN A 40 5.22 -11.42 1.14
N LYS A 41 4.31 -11.17 0.21
CA LYS A 41 4.57 -11.46 -1.20
C LYS A 41 5.60 -10.50 -1.78
N GLN A 42 6.45 -11.04 -2.64
CA GLN A 42 7.31 -10.30 -3.56
C GLN A 42 6.86 -10.61 -4.98
N PHE A 43 6.97 -9.63 -5.87
CA PHE A 43 6.45 -9.74 -7.23
C PHE A 43 7.57 -9.54 -8.25
N GLU A 44 7.57 -10.35 -9.30
CA GLU A 44 8.56 -10.26 -10.38
C GLU A 44 8.04 -9.40 -11.53
N THR A 45 6.72 -9.40 -11.76
CA THR A 45 6.10 -8.75 -12.91
C THR A 45 5.00 -7.77 -12.52
N ILE A 46 4.71 -6.81 -13.42
CA ILE A 46 3.55 -5.91 -13.29
C ILE A 46 2.23 -6.69 -13.31
N GLU A 47 2.18 -7.79 -14.05
CA GLU A 47 1.00 -8.64 -14.14
C GLU A 47 0.68 -9.28 -12.77
N ASP A 48 1.68 -9.80 -12.06
CA ASP A 48 1.47 -10.37 -10.72
C ASP A 48 0.99 -9.31 -9.71
N MET A 49 1.55 -8.10 -9.78
CA MET A 49 1.11 -6.97 -8.95
C MET A 49 -0.31 -6.53 -9.30
N GLN A 50 -0.66 -6.47 -10.59
CA GLN A 50 -2.02 -6.15 -11.04
C GLN A 50 -3.02 -7.19 -10.56
N ASN A 51 -2.69 -8.48 -10.67
CA ASN A 51 -3.53 -9.58 -10.20
C ASN A 51 -3.71 -9.54 -8.68
N TYR A 52 -2.66 -9.23 -7.93
CA TYR A 52 -2.74 -9.01 -6.49
C TYR A 52 -3.70 -7.86 -6.15
N CYS A 53 -3.52 -6.69 -6.75
CA CYS A 53 -4.40 -5.54 -6.55
C CYS A 53 -5.85 -5.87 -6.89
N ASN A 54 -6.10 -6.55 -8.02
CA ASN A 54 -7.43 -6.99 -8.42
C ASN A 54 -8.07 -7.89 -7.34
N GLY A 55 -7.30 -8.84 -6.80
CA GLY A 55 -7.73 -9.73 -5.73
C GLY A 55 -8.13 -8.98 -4.45
N VAL A 56 -7.35 -7.98 -4.05
CA VAL A 56 -7.67 -7.14 -2.89
C VAL A 56 -8.96 -6.34 -3.14
N MET A 57 -9.10 -5.75 -4.33
CA MET A 57 -10.25 -4.88 -4.67
C MET A 57 -11.59 -5.62 -4.76
N VAL A 58 -11.58 -6.93 -5.03
CA VAL A 58 -12.80 -7.76 -5.06
C VAL A 58 -13.12 -8.42 -3.72
N ASN A 59 -12.33 -8.17 -2.67
CA ASN A 59 -12.65 -8.64 -1.32
C ASN A 59 -13.94 -7.97 -0.84
N GLN A 60 -14.89 -8.76 -0.32
CA GLN A 60 -16.20 -8.28 0.12
C GLN A 60 -16.11 -7.15 1.16
N HIS A 61 -15.12 -7.19 2.06
CA HIS A 61 -14.93 -6.13 3.05
C HIS A 61 -14.48 -4.82 2.41
N VAL A 62 -13.59 -4.88 1.42
CA VAL A 62 -13.12 -3.70 0.66
C VAL A 62 -14.27 -3.12 -0.15
N MET A 63 -14.99 -3.95 -0.92
CA MET A 63 -16.12 -3.52 -1.73
C MET A 63 -17.24 -2.88 -0.89
N SER A 64 -17.55 -3.47 0.27
CA SER A 64 -18.58 -2.96 1.18
C SER A 64 -18.19 -1.59 1.75
N ARG A 65 -16.90 -1.41 2.10
CA ARG A 65 -16.42 -0.19 2.75
C ARG A 65 -16.13 0.95 1.77
N TYR A 66 -15.78 0.61 0.53
CA TYR A 66 -15.39 1.55 -0.53
C TYR A 66 -16.13 1.23 -1.85
N PRO A 67 -17.46 1.34 -1.88
CA PRO A 67 -18.27 0.90 -3.02
C PRO A 67 -18.00 1.70 -4.31
N SER A 68 -17.40 2.89 -4.20
CA SER A 68 -17.10 3.78 -5.32
C SER A 68 -15.64 3.70 -5.81
N ALA A 69 -14.82 2.81 -5.23
CA ALA A 69 -13.40 2.77 -5.54
C ALA A 69 -13.11 2.49 -7.04
N GLY A 70 -13.82 1.50 -7.59
CA GLY A 70 -13.60 1.01 -8.94
C GLY A 70 -12.30 0.24 -9.07
N SER A 71 -11.80 0.10 -10.29
CA SER A 71 -10.52 -0.57 -10.56
C SER A 71 -9.32 0.38 -10.42
N VAL A 72 -8.15 -0.23 -10.22
CA VAL A 72 -6.84 0.42 -10.20
C VAL A 72 -5.91 -0.28 -11.18
N VAL A 73 -5.02 0.47 -11.82
CA VAL A 73 -4.03 -0.05 -12.76
C VAL A 73 -2.65 -0.02 -12.14
N VAL A 74 -1.82 -1.03 -12.36
CA VAL A 74 -0.41 -1.06 -11.97
C VAL A 74 0.46 -0.84 -13.20
N ARG A 75 1.47 0.02 -13.09
CA ARG A 75 2.36 0.36 -14.20
C ARG A 75 3.81 0.50 -13.73
N ALA A 76 4.74 0.05 -14.56
CA ALA A 76 6.17 0.34 -14.36
C ALA A 76 6.46 1.84 -14.50
N ARG A 77 7.30 2.39 -13.63
CA ARG A 77 7.83 3.76 -13.78
C ARG A 77 9.33 3.79 -13.97
N ALA A 78 9.81 4.82 -14.68
CA ALA A 78 11.24 5.03 -14.94
C ALA A 78 12.03 5.47 -13.69
N GLY A 79 11.41 6.25 -12.80
CA GLY A 79 12.07 6.75 -11.59
C GLY A 79 12.14 5.69 -10.49
N GLN A 80 13.29 5.56 -9.81
CA GLN A 80 13.53 4.46 -8.85
C GLN A 80 13.32 4.83 -7.37
N ARG A 81 12.94 6.08 -7.07
CA ARG A 81 12.94 6.62 -5.69
C ARG A 81 11.70 6.32 -4.85
N MET A 82 10.54 6.12 -5.48
CA MET A 82 9.28 5.90 -4.76
C MET A 82 8.29 5.15 -5.64
N ALA A 83 7.46 4.30 -5.05
CA ALA A 83 6.14 4.02 -5.60
C ALA A 83 5.22 5.21 -5.33
N HIS A 84 4.19 5.40 -6.14
CA HIS A 84 3.14 6.38 -5.86
C HIS A 84 1.85 6.07 -6.63
N TYR A 85 0.72 6.43 -6.04
CA TYR A 85 -0.59 6.44 -6.66
C TYR A 85 -0.88 7.77 -7.39
N GLU A 86 -1.38 7.66 -8.62
CA GLU A 86 -1.79 8.76 -9.48
C GLU A 86 -3.32 8.81 -9.53
N SER A 87 -3.93 9.74 -8.80
CA SER A 87 -5.39 9.80 -8.65
C SER A 87 -6.13 10.10 -9.96
N ALA A 88 -5.57 10.94 -10.83
CA ALA A 88 -6.17 11.31 -12.10
C ALA A 88 -6.33 10.11 -13.07
N SER A 89 -5.39 9.17 -13.03
CA SER A 89 -5.34 7.99 -13.90
C SER A 89 -5.68 6.69 -13.17
N LYS A 90 -6.00 6.74 -11.88
CA LYS A 90 -6.17 5.58 -11.00
C LYS A 90 -5.05 4.55 -11.17
N THR A 91 -3.80 5.03 -11.17
CA THR A 91 -2.63 4.20 -11.48
C THR A 91 -1.64 4.15 -10.32
N ILE A 92 -1.21 2.96 -9.94
CA ILE A 92 -0.09 2.71 -9.04
C ILE A 92 1.18 2.57 -9.89
N ALA A 93 2.11 3.51 -9.74
CA ALA A 93 3.35 3.56 -10.48
C ALA A 93 4.50 2.94 -9.67
N ILE A 94 5.02 1.78 -10.11
CA ILE A 94 6.02 0.99 -9.36
C ILE A 94 7.41 1.02 -10.03
N PRO A 95 8.47 1.35 -9.28
CA PRO A 95 9.84 1.11 -9.70
C PRO A 95 10.14 -0.39 -9.86
N LEU A 96 10.52 -0.84 -11.06
CA LEU A 96 10.82 -2.25 -11.32
C LEU A 96 12.31 -2.61 -11.21
N SER A 97 13.22 -1.65 -11.33
CA SER A 97 14.66 -1.93 -11.40
C SER A 97 15.28 -1.92 -10.01
N GLY A 98 15.55 -3.11 -9.47
CA GLY A 98 16.42 -3.28 -8.30
C GLY A 98 17.92 -3.23 -8.66
N THR A 99 18.79 -3.32 -7.65
CA THR A 99 20.23 -3.61 -7.86
C THR A 99 20.38 -5.01 -8.45
N ALA A 100 21.32 -5.20 -9.38
CA ALA A 100 21.49 -6.40 -10.21
C ALA A 100 21.08 -7.73 -9.54
N GLY A 101 20.00 -8.34 -10.04
CA GLY A 101 19.52 -9.68 -9.63
C GLY A 101 18.43 -9.69 -8.55
N GLU A 102 18.16 -8.57 -7.88
CA GLU A 102 17.15 -8.48 -6.82
C GLU A 102 15.89 -7.72 -7.30
N PRO A 103 14.68 -8.18 -6.94
CA PRO A 103 13.46 -7.40 -7.13
C PRO A 103 13.60 -6.02 -6.47
N SER A 104 13.06 -5.00 -7.12
CA SER A 104 12.98 -3.67 -6.52
C SER A 104 12.30 -3.74 -5.15
N TRP A 105 12.79 -2.96 -4.18
CA TRP A 105 12.16 -2.82 -2.85
C TRP A 105 10.66 -2.49 -2.94
N ALA A 106 10.24 -1.87 -4.06
CA ALA A 106 8.88 -1.48 -4.33
C ALA A 106 7.99 -2.63 -4.83
N CYS A 107 8.55 -3.75 -5.29
CA CYS A 107 7.82 -4.91 -5.79
C CYS A 107 7.37 -5.84 -4.65
N ARG A 108 6.78 -5.28 -3.60
CA ARG A 108 6.38 -6.00 -2.38
C ARG A 108 4.94 -5.67 -1.99
N GLU A 109 4.31 -6.62 -1.31
CA GLU A 109 2.92 -6.52 -0.85
C GLU A 109 2.65 -5.26 -0.03
N SER A 110 3.48 -4.97 0.97
CA SER A 110 3.34 -3.79 1.82
C SER A 110 3.30 -2.48 1.02
N VAL A 111 4.06 -2.37 -0.06
CA VAL A 111 4.08 -1.19 -0.94
C VAL A 111 2.81 -1.10 -1.77
N LEU A 112 2.33 -2.21 -2.34
CA LEU A 112 1.05 -2.20 -3.06
C LEU A 112 -0.12 -1.84 -2.14
N LEU A 113 -0.13 -2.33 -0.90
CA LEU A 113 -1.16 -2.02 0.09
C LEU A 113 -1.16 -0.53 0.50
N HIS A 114 0.01 0.08 0.62
CA HIS A 114 0.15 1.52 0.84
C HIS A 114 -0.51 2.33 -0.31
N GLU A 115 -0.17 2.00 -1.55
CA GLU A 115 -0.69 2.73 -2.71
C GLU A 115 -2.18 2.43 -2.98
N LEU A 116 -2.64 1.21 -2.69
CA LEU A 116 -4.06 0.86 -2.69
C LEU A 116 -4.83 1.68 -1.64
N THR A 117 -4.24 1.92 -0.47
CA THR A 117 -4.85 2.78 0.55
C THR A 117 -5.09 4.18 0.00
N HIS A 118 -4.12 4.76 -0.71
CA HIS A 118 -4.34 6.01 -1.42
C HIS A 118 -5.45 5.91 -2.47
N HIS A 119 -5.47 4.86 -3.28
CA HIS A 119 -6.55 4.64 -4.25
C HIS A 119 -7.94 4.65 -3.61
N LEU A 120 -8.13 3.93 -2.51
CA LEU A 120 -9.40 3.83 -1.79
C LEU A 120 -9.84 5.19 -1.23
N LEU A 121 -8.93 5.94 -0.62
CA LEU A 121 -9.23 7.26 -0.08
C LEU A 121 -9.61 8.24 -1.19
N PHE A 122 -8.79 8.32 -2.25
CA PHE A 122 -9.03 9.21 -3.39
C PHE A 122 -10.27 8.87 -4.21
N SER A 123 -10.79 7.65 -4.08
CA SER A 123 -12.01 7.23 -4.76
C SER A 123 -13.26 7.28 -3.89
N SER A 124 -13.12 7.55 -2.59
CA SER A 124 -14.24 7.51 -1.62
C SER A 124 -14.50 8.85 -0.93
N ALA A 125 -13.52 9.75 -0.91
CA ALA A 125 -13.67 11.05 -0.27
C ALA A 125 -13.90 12.18 -1.28
N ASP A 126 -14.54 13.25 -0.81
CA ASP A 126 -14.57 14.54 -1.50
C ASP A 126 -13.13 14.98 -1.76
N PRO A 127 -12.74 15.30 -3.01
CA PRO A 127 -11.38 15.77 -3.34
C PRO A 127 -10.87 16.88 -2.42
N ALA A 128 -11.75 17.73 -1.89
CA ALA A 128 -11.39 18.80 -0.95
C ALA A 128 -10.99 18.28 0.45
N ALA A 129 -11.54 17.15 0.90
CA ALA A 129 -11.25 16.54 2.19
C ALA A 129 -9.90 15.79 2.23
N ILE A 130 -9.40 15.33 1.07
CA ILE A 130 -8.17 14.54 0.95
C ILE A 130 -6.93 15.43 0.84
N ALA A 131 -7.09 16.65 0.32
CA ALA A 131 -6.01 17.60 0.04
C ALA A 131 -5.23 18.10 1.28
N ILE A 132 -5.54 17.58 2.47
CA ILE A 132 -5.19 18.18 3.76
C ILE A 132 -4.31 17.22 4.60
N ALA A 133 -4.57 15.90 4.64
CA ALA A 133 -3.71 14.95 5.38
C ALA A 133 -3.73 13.52 4.78
N ILE A 134 -2.93 13.28 3.74
CA ILE A 134 -2.93 12.02 2.99
C ILE A 134 -2.45 10.78 3.77
N HIS A 135 -1.70 10.94 4.87
CA HIS A 135 -1.33 9.86 5.80
C HIS A 135 -1.99 10.01 7.19
N GLY A 136 -3.12 10.70 7.27
CA GLY A 136 -3.87 10.90 8.52
C GLY A 136 -4.60 9.63 9.01
N SER A 137 -5.51 9.82 9.97
CA SER A 137 -6.27 8.71 10.58
C SER A 137 -7.03 7.86 9.56
N ALA A 138 -7.65 8.51 8.56
CA ALA A 138 -8.35 7.82 7.47
C ALA A 138 -7.41 6.83 6.74
N PHE A 139 -6.17 7.24 6.43
CA PHE A 139 -5.17 6.38 5.82
C PHE A 139 -4.84 5.20 6.72
N THR A 140 -4.49 5.46 7.98
CA THR A 140 -4.11 4.37 8.91
C THR A 140 -5.25 3.38 9.15
N THR A 141 -6.49 3.86 9.27
CA THR A 141 -7.67 3.01 9.40
C THR A 141 -7.89 2.19 8.13
N SER A 142 -7.79 2.80 6.95
CA SER A 142 -7.92 2.10 5.67
C SER A 142 -6.86 1.02 5.50
N MET A 143 -5.60 1.31 5.87
CA MET A 143 -4.51 0.35 5.83
C MET A 143 -4.78 -0.87 6.72
N CYS A 144 -5.30 -0.66 7.94
CA CYS A 144 -5.69 -1.76 8.84
C CYS A 144 -6.82 -2.65 8.29
N TRP A 145 -7.66 -2.16 7.38
CA TRP A 145 -8.72 -2.97 6.76
C TRP A 145 -8.23 -3.82 5.58
N LEU A 146 -7.03 -3.55 5.08
CA LEU A 146 -6.44 -4.30 3.97
C LEU A 146 -5.54 -5.46 4.40
N VAL A 147 -5.19 -5.53 5.68
CA VAL A 147 -4.26 -6.51 6.27
C VAL A 147 -4.97 -7.61 7.05
#